data_AF-A0AAQ4EE40-F1
#
_entry.id   AF-A0AAQ4EE40-F1
#
_cell.length_a   1.000
_cell.length_b   1.000
_cell.length_c   1.000
_cell.angle_alpha   90.00
_cell.angle_beta   90.00
_cell.angle_gamma   90.00
#
_symmetry.space_group_name_H-M   'P 1'
#
loop_
_entity.id
_entity.type
_entity.pdbx_description
1 polymer ?
#
loop_
_entity_poly.entity_id
_entity_poly.type
_entity_poly.pdbx_seq_one_letter_code
_entity_poly.pdbx_strand_id
1 'polypeptide(L)'
;MGDSLPSFERAEQSKTTLPGGCSSHFDGNTPKEPEPACYPPVTALMGNEDKEEGDSASQPQPSAAEEAEQFSLDSAQGIGDTPVDPAAVEQYLLEEYYGPLVTSSGTVSMFLKKRVRVDISVDRAVRVVNFSKHCMAALSRLGDRICICHPCGRVLQEGPTINIETGMRLAKMSRRGVTFTALHGHHLRGLVYLVDNSGTKSTTEMFKEQSYDVALKVFRSESDQGIQTINKCFEIVAQVTQEPTEDGEDVWLIGGVCIVQKSSGDVEVSPDFGRNIIFSSPAEGAISITTPVSKMAVSYCPDKFLFVRMGRKRVCVSAEKFVVRNGGQKAGLDSRGRLTLR
;
A
#
# COMPACT_ATOMS: atom_id res chain seq x y z
N MET A 1 -1.24 8.53 -80.90
CA MET A 1 -1.25 8.23 -79.46
C MET A 1 -0.57 9.40 -78.79
N GLY A 2 -1.30 10.20 -78.03
CA GLY A 2 -0.82 11.48 -77.51
C GLY A 2 -1.67 11.92 -76.33
N ASP A 3 -1.05 12.71 -75.46
CA ASP A 3 -1.57 13.09 -74.15
C ASP A 3 -2.78 14.03 -74.21
N SER A 4 -3.64 13.94 -73.20
CA SER A 4 -4.66 14.95 -72.94
C SER A 4 -5.04 14.97 -71.44
N LEU A 5 -4.34 15.81 -70.68
CA LEU A 5 -4.78 16.31 -69.36
C LEU A 5 -5.19 17.79 -69.50
N PRO A 6 -6.38 18.21 -69.02
CA PRO A 6 -6.77 19.62 -69.01
C PRO A 6 -6.48 20.33 -67.67
N SER A 7 -5.66 21.37 -67.77
CA SER A 7 -5.75 22.68 -67.10
C SER A 7 -6.65 22.91 -65.85
N PHE A 8 -5.98 23.34 -64.78
CA PHE A 8 -6.31 24.45 -63.85
C PHE A 8 -7.58 25.31 -64.10
N GLU A 9 -8.29 25.64 -63.01
CA GLU A 9 -8.46 27.04 -62.58
C GLU A 9 -8.74 27.21 -61.06
N ARG A 10 -8.30 28.36 -60.52
CA ARG A 10 -8.75 29.18 -59.35
C ARG A 10 -9.76 28.61 -58.31
N ALA A 11 -9.74 28.97 -57.02
CA ALA A 11 -8.85 29.79 -56.16
C ALA A 11 -9.26 29.52 -54.67
N GLU A 12 -8.98 30.28 -53.60
CA GLU A 12 -8.32 31.59 -53.36
C GLU A 12 -7.72 31.62 -51.91
N GLN A 13 -7.77 32.74 -51.18
CA GLN A 13 -7.37 32.86 -49.77
C GLN A 13 -8.41 33.64 -48.95
N SER A 14 -8.68 33.24 -47.70
CA SER A 14 -9.26 34.13 -46.68
C SER A 14 -8.78 33.78 -45.27
N LYS A 15 -8.59 34.83 -44.44
CA LYS A 15 -8.15 34.75 -43.03
C LYS A 15 -9.35 34.91 -42.10
N THR A 16 -9.43 34.10 -41.04
CA THR A 16 -10.09 34.46 -39.77
C THR A 16 -9.53 33.56 -38.66
N THR A 17 -8.65 34.05 -37.77
CA THR A 17 -8.92 34.77 -36.51
C THR A 17 -9.38 33.84 -35.36
N LEU A 18 -8.54 33.77 -34.32
CA LEU A 18 -8.83 33.11 -33.04
C LEU A 18 -9.74 33.99 -32.15
N PRO A 19 -10.60 33.40 -31.31
CA PRO A 19 -10.86 33.84 -29.95
C PRO A 19 -10.07 32.95 -28.96
N GLY A 20 -9.62 33.43 -27.80
CA GLY A 20 -10.07 34.59 -27.04
C GLY A 20 -10.54 34.08 -25.68
N GLY A 21 -9.79 34.39 -24.62
CA GLY A 21 -9.97 33.73 -23.31
C GLY A 21 -11.24 34.13 -22.56
N CYS A 22 -11.71 33.22 -21.69
CA CYS A 22 -12.78 33.50 -20.73
C CYS A 22 -12.19 33.72 -19.33
N SER A 23 -12.11 34.98 -18.92
CA SER A 23 -12.10 35.35 -17.51
C SER A 23 -13.54 35.35 -16.99
N SER A 24 -13.83 34.69 -15.88
CA SER A 24 -15.09 34.89 -15.15
C SER A 24 -14.82 35.07 -13.67
N HIS A 25 -14.99 36.31 -13.18
CA HIS A 25 -15.23 36.56 -11.77
C HIS A 25 -16.47 35.77 -11.31
N PHE A 26 -16.39 35.18 -10.13
CA PHE A 26 -17.54 34.66 -9.40
C PHE A 26 -17.36 35.02 -7.94
N ASP A 27 -18.05 36.08 -7.50
CA ASP A 27 -18.13 36.44 -6.08
C ASP A 27 -19.19 35.58 -5.37
N GLY A 28 -18.91 35.29 -4.09
CA GLY A 28 -19.52 34.20 -3.35
C GLY A 28 -21.03 34.31 -3.09
N ASN A 29 -21.63 33.15 -2.80
CA ASN A 29 -21.94 32.82 -1.41
C ASN A 29 -22.32 31.33 -1.26
N THR A 30 -21.43 30.49 -0.75
CA THR A 30 -21.73 29.11 -0.34
C THR A 30 -20.99 28.79 0.97
N PRO A 31 -21.65 28.17 1.95
CA PRO A 31 -21.03 27.92 3.25
C PRO A 31 -19.89 26.89 3.12
N LYS A 32 -18.70 27.27 3.59
CA LYS A 32 -17.56 26.34 3.67
C LYS A 32 -17.91 25.18 4.61
N GLU A 33 -18.03 23.97 4.08
CA GLU A 33 -17.87 22.77 4.91
C GLU A 33 -16.44 22.76 5.48
N PRO A 34 -16.24 22.36 6.74
CA PRO A 34 -14.92 22.35 7.34
C PRO A 34 -14.05 21.27 6.67
N GLU A 35 -12.91 21.70 6.15
CA GLU A 35 -11.87 20.81 5.66
C GLU A 35 -11.47 19.80 6.76
N PRO A 36 -11.26 18.52 6.43
CA PRO A 36 -10.76 17.57 7.40
C PRO A 36 -9.30 17.91 7.71
N ALA A 37 -9.07 18.56 8.85
CA ALA A 37 -7.76 18.97 9.33
C ALA A 37 -6.70 17.87 9.09
N CYS A 38 -5.57 18.27 8.50
CA CYS A 38 -4.33 17.51 8.60
C CYS A 38 -4.12 17.18 10.08
N TYR A 39 -4.01 15.89 10.41
CA TYR A 39 -3.59 15.49 11.74
C TYR A 39 -2.14 15.95 11.90
N PRO A 40 -1.81 16.86 12.84
CA PRO A 40 -0.43 17.21 13.10
C PRO A 40 0.30 15.99 13.71
N PRO A 41 1.62 15.87 13.51
CA PRO A 41 2.42 14.90 14.24
C PRO A 41 2.29 15.18 15.74
N VAL A 42 1.91 14.16 16.52
CA VAL A 42 1.68 14.31 17.96
C VAL A 42 3.03 14.29 18.68
N THR A 43 3.65 15.46 18.79
CA THR A 43 4.84 15.70 19.60
C THR A 43 4.63 16.92 20.50
N ALA A 44 3.59 16.88 21.35
CA ALA A 44 3.39 17.82 22.48
C ALA A 44 2.17 17.45 23.35
N LEU A 45 2.25 16.38 24.15
CA LEU A 45 1.46 16.24 25.38
C LEU A 45 2.27 15.41 26.39
N MET A 46 2.23 15.82 27.67
CA MET A 46 2.98 15.33 28.84
C MET A 46 4.28 16.13 29.10
N GLY A 47 4.16 17.18 29.91
CA GLY A 47 5.29 17.84 30.56
C GLY A 47 5.27 17.57 32.05
N ASN A 48 6.44 17.20 32.58
CA ASN A 48 6.97 17.36 33.94
C ASN A 48 6.23 16.73 35.15
N GLU A 49 7.00 16.65 36.25
CA GLU A 49 6.70 16.09 37.59
C GLU A 49 6.75 14.53 37.62
N ASP A 50 7.56 13.85 38.45
CA ASP A 50 8.52 14.33 39.46
C ASP A 50 9.69 13.37 39.73
N LYS A 51 10.71 13.85 40.47
CA LYS A 51 11.87 13.07 40.96
C LYS A 51 11.53 12.18 42.16
N GLU A 52 12.23 11.05 42.31
CA GLU A 52 12.83 10.64 43.61
C GLU A 52 14.18 9.93 43.38
N GLU A 53 15.11 10.11 44.32
CA GLU A 53 16.44 9.49 44.36
C GLU A 53 16.43 8.18 45.18
N GLY A 54 17.38 7.28 44.94
CA GLY A 54 17.49 6.01 45.66
C GLY A 54 18.80 5.27 45.37
N ASP A 55 19.90 5.76 45.94
CA ASP A 55 21.25 5.23 45.78
C ASP A 55 21.50 3.99 46.65
N SER A 56 22.30 3.03 46.16
CA SER A 56 23.29 2.25 46.94
C SER A 56 23.97 1.16 46.11
N ALA A 57 25.30 1.17 46.13
CA ALA A 57 26.14 0.18 45.48
C ALA A 57 26.46 -1.02 46.39
N SER A 58 26.70 -2.19 45.78
CA SER A 58 27.89 -3.00 46.12
C SER A 58 28.09 -4.18 45.14
N GLN A 59 29.30 -4.25 44.59
CA GLN A 59 29.92 -5.46 44.04
C GLN A 59 30.83 -6.07 45.15
N PRO A 60 31.19 -7.36 45.13
CA PRO A 60 32.27 -7.81 44.23
C PRO A 60 32.22 -9.26 43.70
N GLN A 61 33.02 -9.50 42.66
CA GLN A 61 33.54 -10.80 42.16
C GLN A 61 34.80 -11.22 42.99
N PRO A 62 35.63 -12.29 42.71
CA PRO A 62 35.73 -13.15 41.49
C PRO A 62 36.11 -14.65 41.68
N SER A 63 36.13 -15.42 40.57
CA SER A 63 37.16 -16.43 40.14
C SER A 63 36.67 -17.09 38.82
N ALA A 64 37.41 -17.07 37.70
CA ALA A 64 38.58 -17.90 37.31
C ALA A 64 38.19 -19.37 36.93
N ALA A 65 38.67 -19.99 35.84
CA ALA A 65 39.50 -19.55 34.70
C ALA A 65 39.34 -20.53 33.48
N GLU A 66 39.84 -20.11 32.31
CA GLU A 66 40.54 -20.85 31.21
C GLU A 66 40.20 -22.35 30.93
N GLU A 67 40.01 -22.78 29.67
CA GLU A 67 41.11 -23.09 28.71
C GLU A 67 40.66 -23.16 27.22
N ALA A 68 41.64 -23.09 26.30
CA ALA A 68 41.53 -23.30 24.85
C ALA A 68 42.92 -23.77 24.29
N GLU A 69 43.12 -24.27 23.06
CA GLU A 69 42.29 -24.43 21.85
C GLU A 69 42.47 -25.84 21.25
N GLN A 70 41.89 -26.15 20.06
CA GLN A 70 42.67 -26.90 19.05
C GLN A 70 42.21 -26.77 17.59
N PHE A 71 43.20 -26.47 16.73
CA PHE A 71 43.15 -26.51 15.27
C PHE A 71 43.20 -27.96 14.74
N SER A 72 42.63 -28.21 13.57
CA SER A 72 43.10 -29.26 12.65
C SER A 72 42.77 -28.90 11.20
N LEU A 73 43.81 -28.74 10.39
CA LEU A 73 43.76 -28.62 8.93
C LEU A 73 43.94 -30.03 8.35
N ASP A 74 43.09 -30.44 7.41
CA ASP A 74 43.52 -31.44 6.43
C ASP A 74 42.84 -31.32 5.05
N SER A 75 43.70 -31.17 4.04
CA SER A 75 43.66 -31.70 2.68
C SER A 75 42.38 -31.72 1.82
N ALA A 76 42.37 -30.76 0.86
CA ALA A 76 42.42 -31.00 -0.59
C ALA A 76 41.26 -31.69 -1.38
N GLN A 77 40.97 -31.04 -2.52
CA GLN A 77 40.30 -31.55 -3.74
C GLN A 77 38.83 -31.99 -3.66
N GLY A 78 37.96 -31.14 -4.21
CA GLY A 78 36.60 -31.50 -4.62
C GLY A 78 36.01 -30.41 -5.52
N ILE A 79 36.02 -30.62 -6.84
CA ILE A 79 35.18 -29.84 -7.76
C ILE A 79 33.74 -30.22 -7.42
N GLY A 80 33.00 -29.28 -6.83
CA GLY A 80 31.62 -29.47 -6.42
C GLY A 80 30.76 -28.37 -6.99
N ASP A 81 29.93 -28.73 -7.97
CA ASP A 81 28.77 -27.94 -8.38
C ASP A 81 27.87 -27.75 -7.16
N THR A 82 28.05 -26.65 -6.45
CA THR A 82 27.04 -26.20 -5.49
C THR A 82 25.81 -25.80 -6.30
N PRO A 83 24.61 -26.34 -5.99
CA PRO A 83 23.39 -25.82 -6.57
C PRO A 83 23.24 -24.39 -6.06
N VAL A 84 23.65 -23.42 -6.87
CA VAL A 84 23.48 -22.00 -6.53
C VAL A 84 21.99 -21.76 -6.47
N ASP A 85 21.46 -21.55 -5.26
CA ASP A 85 20.05 -21.27 -5.05
C ASP A 85 19.65 -20.07 -5.92
N PRO A 86 18.71 -20.22 -6.87
CA PRO A 86 18.27 -19.10 -7.71
C PRO A 86 17.79 -17.89 -6.88
N ALA A 87 17.23 -18.13 -5.69
CA ALA A 87 16.80 -17.07 -4.78
C ALA A 87 17.97 -16.29 -4.16
N ALA A 88 19.14 -16.91 -3.99
CA ALA A 88 20.34 -16.23 -3.52
C ALA A 88 20.93 -15.31 -4.60
N VAL A 89 20.96 -15.77 -5.87
CA VAL A 89 21.43 -14.93 -7.00
C VAL A 89 20.51 -13.74 -7.21
N GLU A 90 19.19 -13.93 -7.07
CA GLU A 90 18.22 -12.83 -7.16
C GLU A 90 18.42 -11.80 -6.04
N GLN A 91 18.80 -12.20 -4.82
CA GLN A 91 19.05 -11.26 -3.72
C GLN A 91 20.30 -10.40 -3.92
N TYR A 92 21.40 -10.95 -4.43
CA TYR A 92 22.65 -10.19 -4.57
C TYR A 92 22.69 -9.24 -5.79
N LEU A 93 21.98 -9.53 -6.88
CA LEU A 93 21.90 -8.62 -8.04
C LEU A 93 20.87 -7.49 -7.87
N LEU A 94 19.92 -7.63 -6.93
CA LEU A 94 18.85 -6.64 -6.71
C LEU A 94 19.20 -5.52 -5.71
N GLU A 95 20.38 -5.52 -5.09
CA GLU A 95 20.76 -4.44 -4.17
C GLU A 95 21.19 -3.15 -4.90
N GLU A 96 21.65 -3.25 -6.15
CA GLU A 96 22.11 -2.10 -6.96
C GLU A 96 21.20 -1.75 -8.16
N TYR A 97 20.31 -2.66 -8.60
CA TYR A 97 19.47 -2.41 -9.76
C TYR A 97 18.30 -1.45 -9.45
N TYR A 98 18.35 -0.25 -10.03
CA TYR A 98 17.31 0.77 -9.99
C TYR A 98 16.75 0.96 -11.40
N GLY A 99 15.50 0.55 -11.64
CA GLY A 99 14.87 0.63 -12.97
C GLY A 99 13.84 -0.47 -13.28
N PRO A 100 13.28 -0.45 -14.52
CA PRO A 100 12.21 -1.36 -14.95
C PRO A 100 12.74 -2.64 -15.62
N LEU A 101 12.27 -3.79 -15.14
CA LEU A 101 12.61 -5.12 -15.64
C LEU A 101 11.37 -5.87 -16.15
N VAL A 102 11.45 -6.54 -17.30
CA VAL A 102 10.39 -7.48 -17.74
C VAL A 102 10.55 -8.83 -17.03
N THR A 103 9.47 -9.31 -16.40
CA THR A 103 9.45 -10.60 -15.71
C THR A 103 9.04 -11.75 -16.62
N SER A 104 9.48 -12.97 -16.28
CA SER A 104 9.02 -14.21 -16.93
C SER A 104 7.52 -14.48 -16.77
N SER A 105 6.85 -13.82 -15.80
CA SER A 105 5.39 -13.88 -15.65
C SER A 105 4.63 -12.92 -16.57
N GLY A 106 5.30 -12.15 -17.44
CA GLY A 106 4.64 -11.22 -18.35
C GLY A 106 4.16 -9.94 -17.67
N THR A 107 5.00 -9.38 -16.80
CA THR A 107 4.81 -8.09 -16.12
C THR A 107 6.06 -7.21 -16.23
N VAL A 108 5.92 -5.92 -15.94
CA VAL A 108 7.05 -5.03 -15.69
C VAL A 108 7.20 -4.87 -14.18
N SER A 109 8.40 -5.10 -13.64
CA SER A 109 8.74 -4.86 -12.24
C SER A 109 9.71 -3.69 -12.16
N MET A 110 9.28 -2.61 -11.50
CA MET A 110 10.08 -1.42 -11.26
C MET A 110 10.76 -1.52 -9.90
N PHE A 111 12.09 -1.55 -9.89
CA PHE A 111 12.90 -1.59 -8.67
C PHE A 111 13.31 -0.17 -8.27
N LEU A 112 12.97 0.21 -7.03
CA LEU A 112 13.12 1.55 -6.49
C LEU A 112 14.09 1.58 -5.29
N LYS A 113 14.60 2.77 -4.96
CA LYS A 113 15.49 2.98 -3.81
C LYS A 113 14.80 2.51 -2.51
N LYS A 114 15.61 2.20 -1.48
CA LYS A 114 15.14 1.74 -0.15
C LYS A 114 14.35 0.42 -0.16
N ARG A 115 14.60 -0.45 -1.17
CA ARG A 115 13.99 -1.78 -1.34
C ARG A 115 12.46 -1.71 -1.45
N VAL A 116 11.96 -0.83 -2.31
CA VAL A 116 10.57 -0.85 -2.78
C VAL A 116 10.54 -1.38 -4.21
N ARG A 117 9.53 -2.20 -4.54
CA ARG A 117 9.28 -2.64 -5.91
C ARG A 117 7.82 -2.40 -6.28
N VAL A 118 7.58 -1.98 -7.52
CA VAL A 118 6.25 -1.81 -8.09
C VAL A 118 6.10 -2.75 -9.28
N ASP A 119 5.27 -3.77 -9.14
CA ASP A 119 4.90 -4.66 -10.24
C ASP A 119 3.70 -4.06 -10.99
N ILE A 120 3.82 -3.97 -12.31
CA ILE A 120 2.83 -3.41 -13.24
C ILE A 120 2.52 -4.47 -14.29
N SER A 121 1.24 -4.71 -14.51
CA SER A 121 0.73 -5.55 -15.61
C SER A 121 0.55 -4.75 -16.90
N VAL A 122 0.44 -5.43 -18.04
CA VAL A 122 0.18 -4.78 -19.34
C VAL A 122 -1.17 -4.05 -19.43
N ASP A 123 -2.01 -4.20 -18.41
CA ASP A 123 -3.32 -3.59 -18.26
C ASP A 123 -3.47 -2.70 -17.01
N ARG A 124 -2.35 -2.33 -16.37
CA ARG A 124 -2.29 -1.35 -15.26
C ARG A 124 -2.92 -1.79 -13.94
N ALA A 125 -3.14 -3.09 -13.71
CA ALA A 125 -3.11 -3.61 -12.34
C ALA A 125 -1.72 -3.36 -11.73
N VAL A 126 -1.67 -3.02 -10.44
CA VAL A 126 -0.46 -2.57 -9.73
C VAL A 126 -0.29 -3.34 -8.42
N ARG A 127 0.95 -3.73 -8.09
CA ARG A 127 1.34 -4.24 -6.78
C ARG A 127 2.60 -3.53 -6.27
N VAL A 128 2.51 -2.88 -5.12
CA VAL A 128 3.65 -2.30 -4.41
C VAL A 128 4.12 -3.27 -3.32
N VAL A 129 5.42 -3.51 -3.26
CA VAL A 129 6.10 -4.36 -2.26
C VAL A 129 7.19 -3.54 -1.59
N ASN A 130 7.08 -3.33 -0.28
CA ASN A 130 8.10 -2.69 0.56
C ASN A 130 8.78 -3.79 1.37
N PHE A 131 9.95 -4.24 0.87
CA PHE A 131 10.69 -5.35 1.48
C PHE A 131 11.25 -4.97 2.86
N SER A 132 11.68 -3.71 3.02
CA SER A 132 12.24 -3.17 4.26
C SER A 132 11.28 -3.24 5.46
N LYS A 133 9.97 -3.30 5.22
CA LYS A 133 8.92 -3.29 6.25
C LYS A 133 7.91 -4.44 6.12
N HIS A 134 8.21 -5.40 5.23
CA HIS A 134 7.39 -6.58 4.93
C HIS A 134 5.90 -6.25 4.68
N CYS A 135 5.63 -5.14 3.98
CA CYS A 135 4.27 -4.70 3.66
C CYS A 135 4.05 -4.58 2.16
N MET A 136 2.81 -4.86 1.74
CA MET A 136 2.42 -4.96 0.34
C MET A 136 1.04 -4.35 0.13
N ALA A 137 0.84 -3.72 -1.02
CA ALA A 137 -0.44 -3.20 -1.48
C ALA A 137 -0.70 -3.68 -2.90
N ALA A 138 -1.94 -3.98 -3.25
CA ALA A 138 -2.32 -4.36 -4.61
C ALA A 138 -3.66 -3.78 -5.02
N LEU A 139 -3.80 -3.55 -6.33
CA LEU A 139 -4.94 -2.91 -7.00
C LEU A 139 -5.18 -3.65 -8.32
N SER A 140 -6.39 -4.17 -8.53
CA SER A 140 -6.81 -4.80 -9.78
C SER A 140 -6.88 -3.79 -10.93
N ARG A 141 -6.84 -4.29 -12.17
CA ARG A 141 -7.04 -3.51 -13.42
C ARG A 141 -8.26 -2.57 -13.36
N LEU A 142 -9.34 -3.02 -12.73
CA LEU A 142 -10.62 -2.29 -12.66
C LEU A 142 -10.77 -1.41 -11.42
N GLY A 143 -9.82 -1.46 -10.48
CA GLY A 143 -9.87 -0.72 -9.21
C GLY A 143 -10.95 -1.16 -8.22
N ASP A 144 -11.64 -2.27 -8.50
CA ASP A 144 -12.75 -2.82 -7.72
C ASP A 144 -12.29 -3.77 -6.59
N ARG A 145 -11.08 -4.33 -6.74
CA ARG A 145 -10.39 -5.15 -5.75
C ARG A 145 -9.09 -4.48 -5.35
N ILE A 146 -8.93 -4.29 -4.05
CA ILE A 146 -7.70 -3.75 -3.45
C ILE A 146 -7.37 -4.51 -2.18
N CYS A 147 -6.09 -4.61 -1.83
CA CYS A 147 -5.71 -5.11 -0.53
C CYS A 147 -4.43 -4.49 0.01
N ILE A 148 -4.31 -4.46 1.33
CA ILE A 148 -3.07 -4.21 2.06
C ILE A 148 -2.73 -5.45 2.88
N CYS A 149 -1.51 -5.97 2.71
CA CYS A 149 -0.87 -6.90 3.63
C CYS A 149 0.17 -6.14 4.43
N HIS A 150 -0.05 -5.96 5.73
CA HIS A 150 0.92 -5.34 6.63
C HIS A 150 1.03 -6.20 7.90
N PRO A 151 2.18 -6.30 8.59
CA PRO A 151 2.28 -7.18 9.76
C PRO A 151 1.41 -6.75 10.96
N CYS A 152 0.90 -5.51 10.96
CA CYS A 152 -0.09 -5.04 11.94
C CYS A 152 -1.55 -5.29 11.53
N GLY A 153 -1.82 -5.74 10.30
CA GLY A 153 -3.16 -6.11 9.84
C GLY A 153 -3.30 -6.24 8.32
N ARG A 154 -4.30 -7.01 7.90
CA ARG A 154 -4.67 -7.21 6.50
C ARG A 154 -6.02 -6.56 6.20
N VAL A 155 -6.13 -5.94 5.03
CA VAL A 155 -7.37 -5.39 4.51
C VAL A 155 -7.57 -5.89 3.10
N LEU A 156 -8.74 -6.45 2.79
CA LEU A 156 -9.12 -6.92 1.45
C LEU A 156 -10.50 -6.38 1.08
N GLN A 157 -10.58 -5.61 0.01
CA GLN A 157 -11.82 -5.22 -0.64
C GLN A 157 -12.10 -6.11 -1.84
N GLU A 158 -13.34 -6.61 -1.90
CA GLU A 158 -13.90 -7.34 -3.03
C GLU A 158 -15.25 -6.69 -3.36
N GLY A 159 -15.25 -5.79 -4.34
CA GLY A 159 -16.41 -4.98 -4.70
C GLY A 159 -16.94 -4.15 -3.51
N PRO A 160 -18.20 -4.30 -3.08
CA PRO A 160 -18.83 -3.50 -2.02
C PRO A 160 -18.51 -3.98 -0.59
N THR A 161 -17.60 -4.95 -0.42
CA THR A 161 -17.27 -5.56 0.87
C THR A 161 -15.79 -5.36 1.18
N ILE A 162 -15.47 -4.97 2.42
CA ILE A 162 -14.08 -4.88 2.91
C ILE A 162 -13.92 -5.76 4.14
N ASN A 163 -13.06 -6.77 4.06
CA ASN A 163 -12.64 -7.61 5.17
C ASN A 163 -11.37 -7.01 5.81
N ILE A 164 -11.29 -7.06 7.13
CA ILE A 164 -10.23 -6.45 7.95
C ILE A 164 -9.83 -7.47 9.03
N GLU A 165 -8.53 -7.72 9.16
CA GLU A 165 -7.92 -8.63 10.12
C GLU A 165 -6.77 -7.90 10.83
N THR A 166 -6.72 -7.92 12.16
CA THR A 166 -5.64 -7.30 12.93
C THR A 166 -5.47 -8.01 14.27
N GLY A 167 -4.44 -8.86 14.34
CA GLY A 167 -4.28 -9.83 15.43
C GLY A 167 -5.54 -10.66 15.61
N MET A 168 -6.05 -10.72 16.85
CA MET A 168 -7.27 -11.46 17.19
C MET A 168 -8.58 -10.71 16.87
N ARG A 169 -8.55 -9.57 16.18
CA ARG A 169 -9.74 -8.74 15.91
C ARG A 169 -10.08 -8.74 14.43
N LEU A 170 -11.34 -9.03 14.11
CA LEU A 170 -11.85 -9.08 12.73
C LEU A 170 -12.95 -8.02 12.54
N ALA A 171 -13.01 -7.42 11.36
CA ALA A 171 -14.14 -6.62 10.91
C ALA A 171 -14.47 -6.86 9.43
N LYS A 172 -15.74 -6.62 9.06
CA LYS A 172 -16.23 -6.71 7.69
C LYS A 172 -17.20 -5.55 7.44
N MET A 173 -16.80 -4.61 6.58
CA MET A 173 -17.70 -3.58 6.08
C MET A 173 -18.53 -4.14 4.93
N SER A 174 -19.83 -3.89 4.92
CA SER A 174 -20.74 -4.31 3.84
C SER A 174 -21.85 -3.28 3.61
N ARG A 175 -22.86 -3.60 2.80
CA ARG A 175 -24.08 -2.78 2.70
C ARG A 175 -24.83 -2.71 4.04
N ARG A 176 -24.88 -3.80 4.82
CA ARG A 176 -25.63 -3.92 6.08
C ARG A 176 -25.10 -2.98 7.19
N GLY A 177 -23.81 -2.67 7.19
CA GLY A 177 -23.14 -1.98 8.29
C GLY A 177 -21.68 -2.38 8.36
N VAL A 178 -21.12 -2.42 9.57
CA VAL A 178 -19.83 -3.05 9.84
C VAL A 178 -20.03 -4.14 10.89
N THR A 179 -19.72 -5.39 10.55
CA THR A 179 -19.65 -6.48 11.53
C THR A 179 -18.24 -6.59 12.10
N PHE A 180 -18.11 -7.04 13.34
CA PHE A 180 -16.82 -7.20 14.01
C PHE A 180 -16.86 -8.22 15.16
N THR A 181 -15.71 -8.80 15.50
CA THR A 181 -15.56 -9.76 16.60
C THR A 181 -14.13 -9.79 17.14
N ALA A 182 -13.96 -10.32 18.35
CA ALA A 182 -12.68 -10.73 18.91
C ALA A 182 -12.62 -12.27 18.99
N LEU A 183 -11.59 -12.85 18.38
CA LEU A 183 -11.22 -14.24 18.54
C LEU A 183 -10.66 -14.44 19.96
N HIS A 184 -11.08 -15.51 20.63
CA HIS A 184 -10.65 -15.86 21.98
C HIS A 184 -9.96 -17.22 21.95
N GLY A 185 -8.63 -17.23 21.93
CA GLY A 185 -7.82 -18.46 21.76
C GLY A 185 -8.11 -19.18 20.43
N HIS A 186 -7.99 -20.51 20.43
CA HIS A 186 -8.24 -21.38 19.27
C HIS A 186 -9.73 -21.57 18.91
N HIS A 187 -10.64 -20.75 19.43
CA HIS A 187 -12.08 -20.92 19.22
C HIS A 187 -12.74 -19.68 18.59
N LEU A 188 -13.38 -19.90 17.45
CA LEU A 188 -14.26 -18.95 16.74
C LEU A 188 -15.55 -18.59 17.50
N ARG A 189 -15.67 -18.92 18.79
CA ARG A 189 -16.86 -18.68 19.64
C ARG A 189 -16.94 -17.24 20.20
N GLY A 190 -16.36 -16.27 19.49
CA GLY A 190 -16.53 -14.85 19.82
C GLY A 190 -17.89 -14.34 19.34
N LEU A 191 -18.65 -13.68 20.22
CA LEU A 191 -19.88 -12.97 19.83
C LEU A 191 -19.58 -11.98 18.71
N VAL A 192 -20.29 -12.11 17.59
CA VAL A 192 -20.17 -11.18 16.45
C VAL A 192 -21.17 -10.06 16.62
N TYR A 193 -20.69 -8.83 16.48
CA TYR A 193 -21.49 -7.61 16.59
C TYR A 193 -21.65 -6.96 15.22
N LEU A 194 -22.74 -6.23 15.02
CA LEU A 194 -23.05 -5.41 13.85
C LEU A 194 -23.33 -3.98 14.32
N VAL A 195 -22.59 -3.01 13.78
CA VAL A 195 -22.98 -1.59 13.83
C VAL A 195 -23.67 -1.24 12.51
N ASP A 196 -24.98 -1.01 12.57
CA ASP A 196 -25.76 -0.48 11.44
C ASP A 196 -26.47 0.83 11.82
N ASN A 197 -27.42 1.31 11.00
CA ASN A 197 -28.10 2.58 11.27
C ASN A 197 -29.02 2.53 12.51
N SER A 198 -29.44 1.33 12.94
CA SER A 198 -30.27 1.11 14.14
C SER A 198 -29.46 1.02 15.44
N GLY A 199 -28.12 1.01 15.35
CA GLY A 199 -27.23 0.89 16.51
C GLY A 199 -26.39 -0.38 16.46
N THR A 200 -26.06 -0.91 17.65
CA THR A 200 -25.19 -2.07 17.82
C THR A 200 -25.97 -3.27 18.31
N LYS A 201 -25.84 -4.41 17.62
CA LYS A 201 -26.53 -5.68 17.95
C LYS A 201 -25.67 -6.89 17.67
N SER A 202 -25.99 -8.04 18.25
CA SER A 202 -25.37 -9.33 17.92
C SER A 202 -25.84 -9.85 16.56
N THR A 203 -25.03 -10.68 15.92
CA THR A 203 -25.31 -11.33 14.63
C THR A 203 -24.51 -12.64 14.51
N THR A 204 -24.76 -13.42 13.45
CA THR A 204 -24.10 -14.69 13.13
C THR A 204 -23.26 -14.60 11.85
N GLU A 205 -22.67 -13.44 11.58
CA GLU A 205 -21.91 -13.19 10.34
C GLU A 205 -20.55 -13.91 10.36
N MET A 206 -20.23 -14.64 9.30
CA MET A 206 -18.94 -15.29 9.11
C MET A 206 -17.89 -14.36 8.48
N PHE A 207 -16.65 -14.48 8.93
CA PHE A 207 -15.49 -13.76 8.40
C PHE A 207 -14.71 -14.63 7.43
N LYS A 208 -14.15 -14.00 6.39
CA LYS A 208 -13.25 -14.65 5.42
C LYS A 208 -11.83 -14.64 5.98
N GLU A 209 -11.18 -15.79 6.06
CA GLU A 209 -9.75 -15.88 6.33
C GLU A 209 -8.96 -15.30 5.14
N GLN A 210 -7.96 -14.46 5.41
CA GLN A 210 -7.17 -13.81 4.37
C GLN A 210 -5.83 -14.52 4.21
N SER A 211 -5.63 -15.15 3.05
CA SER A 211 -4.39 -15.87 2.75
C SER A 211 -3.20 -14.91 2.56
N TYR A 212 -1.99 -15.36 2.90
CA TYR A 212 -0.77 -14.54 2.85
C TYR A 212 -0.46 -13.96 1.45
N ASP A 213 -0.79 -14.72 0.41
CA ASP A 213 -0.61 -14.39 -1.01
C ASP A 213 -1.70 -13.47 -1.60
N VAL A 214 -2.61 -12.92 -0.79
CA VAL A 214 -3.75 -12.13 -1.27
C VAL A 214 -3.35 -10.94 -2.15
N ALA A 215 -2.20 -10.29 -1.88
CA ALA A 215 -1.68 -9.22 -2.74
C ALA A 215 -1.32 -9.69 -4.16
N LEU A 216 -0.78 -10.91 -4.30
CA LEU A 216 -0.51 -11.49 -5.62
C LEU A 216 -1.80 -11.92 -6.32
N LYS A 217 -2.78 -12.43 -5.57
CA LYS A 217 -4.11 -12.79 -6.09
C LYS A 217 -4.89 -11.57 -6.59
N VAL A 218 -4.88 -10.45 -5.86
CA VAL A 218 -5.53 -9.19 -6.29
C VAL A 218 -4.85 -8.62 -7.54
N PHE A 219 -3.51 -8.58 -7.55
CA PHE A 219 -2.74 -8.10 -8.70
C PHE A 219 -2.99 -8.90 -9.99
N ARG A 220 -3.07 -10.23 -9.88
CA ARG A 220 -3.37 -11.13 -11.01
C ARG A 220 -4.87 -11.28 -11.32
N SER A 221 -5.75 -10.70 -10.50
CA SER A 221 -7.21 -10.81 -10.70
C SER A 221 -7.60 -10.04 -11.95
N GLU A 222 -8.15 -10.74 -12.94
CA GLU A 222 -8.65 -10.15 -14.19
C GLU A 222 -7.58 -9.34 -14.96
N SER A 223 -6.30 -9.74 -14.80
CA SER A 223 -5.16 -9.14 -15.49
C SER A 223 -4.61 -10.05 -16.59
N ASP A 224 -4.28 -9.45 -17.74
CA ASP A 224 -3.59 -10.08 -18.85
C ASP A 224 -2.13 -10.39 -18.43
N GLN A 225 -1.75 -11.69 -18.41
CA GLN A 225 -0.49 -12.19 -17.81
C GLN A 225 0.09 -13.38 -18.59
N GLY A 226 1.36 -13.70 -18.33
CA GLY A 226 2.05 -14.89 -18.85
C GLY A 226 2.88 -14.64 -20.11
N ILE A 227 3.36 -15.72 -20.74
CA ILE A 227 4.31 -15.62 -21.86
C ILE A 227 3.78 -14.79 -23.05
N GLN A 228 2.46 -14.77 -23.21
CA GLN A 228 1.75 -14.03 -24.27
C GLN A 228 1.93 -12.50 -24.14
N THR A 229 2.15 -11.97 -22.93
CA THR A 229 2.23 -10.53 -22.66
C THR A 229 3.67 -10.01 -22.58
N ILE A 230 4.69 -10.87 -22.71
CA ILE A 230 6.10 -10.49 -22.58
C ILE A 230 6.53 -9.45 -23.63
N ASN A 231 6.16 -9.63 -24.90
CA ASN A 231 6.50 -8.66 -25.95
C ASN A 231 5.92 -7.27 -25.65
N LYS A 232 4.67 -7.22 -25.18
CA LYS A 232 4.01 -5.98 -24.76
C LYS A 232 4.65 -5.37 -23.50
N CYS A 233 5.22 -6.18 -22.61
CA CYS A 233 6.04 -5.68 -21.51
C CYS A 233 7.33 -5.02 -22.01
N PHE A 234 8.00 -5.59 -23.02
CA PHE A 234 9.16 -4.96 -23.64
C PHE A 234 8.80 -3.64 -24.35
N GLU A 235 7.66 -3.58 -25.04
CA GLU A 235 7.13 -2.33 -25.62
C GLU A 235 6.89 -1.27 -24.54
N ILE A 236 6.30 -1.65 -23.40
CA ILE A 236 6.10 -0.75 -22.25
C ILE A 236 7.43 -0.25 -21.68
N VAL A 237 8.42 -1.15 -21.49
CA VAL A 237 9.74 -0.78 -20.96
C VAL A 237 10.50 0.15 -21.92
N ALA A 238 10.39 -0.07 -23.24
CA ALA A 238 11.01 0.79 -24.25
C ALA A 238 10.40 2.20 -24.33
N GLN A 239 9.24 2.43 -23.71
CA GLN A 239 8.54 3.72 -23.68
C GLN A 239 8.58 4.40 -22.30
N VAL A 240 9.37 3.88 -21.35
CA VAL A 240 9.48 4.47 -20.02
C VAL A 240 10.14 5.85 -20.10
N THR A 241 9.51 6.84 -19.47
CA THR A 241 10.16 8.13 -19.20
C THR A 241 10.57 8.21 -17.72
N GLN A 242 11.73 8.83 -17.48
CA GLN A 242 12.19 9.26 -16.16
C GLN A 242 12.36 10.78 -16.20
N GLU A 243 11.73 11.48 -15.27
CA GLU A 243 11.85 12.92 -15.11
C GLU A 243 12.34 13.19 -13.67
N PRO A 244 13.61 13.60 -13.48
CA PRO A 244 14.06 14.09 -12.18
C PRO A 244 13.46 15.48 -11.93
N THR A 245 12.88 15.66 -10.75
CA THR A 245 12.27 16.94 -10.33
C THR A 245 13.31 17.81 -9.64
N GLU A 246 13.15 19.14 -9.66
CA GLU A 246 14.07 20.09 -8.97
C GLU A 246 14.21 19.79 -7.47
N ASP A 247 13.16 19.27 -6.83
CA ASP A 247 13.13 18.84 -5.42
C ASP A 247 13.89 17.51 -5.14
N GLY A 248 14.52 16.90 -6.15
CA GLY A 248 15.22 15.62 -6.04
C GLY A 248 14.28 14.40 -5.96
N GLU A 249 13.04 14.53 -6.43
CA GLU A 249 12.10 13.42 -6.60
C GLU A 249 12.29 12.76 -7.98
N ASP A 250 12.32 11.42 -8.04
CA ASP A 250 12.33 10.67 -9.29
C ASP A 250 10.89 10.35 -9.72
N VAL A 251 10.46 10.92 -10.86
CA VAL A 251 9.16 10.62 -11.48
C VAL A 251 9.37 9.64 -12.64
N TRP A 252 8.56 8.59 -12.69
CA TRP A 252 8.62 7.56 -13.71
C TRP A 252 7.23 7.33 -14.31
N LEU A 253 7.13 7.32 -15.64
CA LEU A 253 5.90 6.94 -16.35
C LEU A 253 6.11 5.61 -17.07
N ILE A 254 5.39 4.58 -16.62
CA ILE A 254 5.55 3.20 -17.11
C ILE A 254 4.18 2.66 -17.52
N GLY A 255 3.94 2.52 -18.84
CA GLY A 255 2.70 1.92 -19.35
C GLY A 255 1.43 2.68 -18.95
N GLY A 256 1.53 3.99 -18.69
CA GLY A 256 0.43 4.82 -18.17
C GLY A 256 0.24 4.76 -16.65
N VAL A 257 1.17 4.15 -15.90
CA VAL A 257 1.28 4.23 -14.45
C VAL A 257 2.34 5.26 -14.09
N CYS A 258 1.98 6.27 -13.30
CA CYS A 258 2.93 7.21 -12.70
C CYS A 258 3.46 6.65 -11.38
N ILE A 259 4.77 6.67 -11.18
CA ILE A 259 5.46 6.35 -9.93
C ILE A 259 6.29 7.58 -9.56
N VAL A 260 6.12 8.08 -8.35
CA VAL A 260 6.96 9.15 -7.77
C VAL A 260 7.72 8.56 -6.60
N GLN A 261 9.04 8.63 -6.61
CA GLN A 261 9.87 8.33 -5.45
C GLN A 261 10.52 9.61 -4.91
N LYS A 262 10.16 9.95 -3.67
CA LYS A 262 10.71 11.10 -2.95
C LYS A 262 12.16 10.85 -2.53
N SER A 263 12.88 11.93 -2.22
CA SER A 263 14.24 11.86 -1.65
C SER A 263 14.32 11.12 -0.31
N SER A 264 13.24 11.08 0.48
CA SER A 264 13.07 10.23 1.67
C SER A 264 13.07 8.72 1.36
N GLY A 265 12.81 8.35 0.11
CA GLY A 265 12.54 6.99 -0.35
C GLY A 265 11.07 6.59 -0.33
N ASP A 266 10.17 7.45 0.15
CA ASP A 266 8.72 7.22 0.08
C ASP A 266 8.27 7.12 -1.38
N VAL A 267 7.33 6.22 -1.66
CA VAL A 267 6.85 5.93 -3.02
C VAL A 267 5.36 6.15 -3.10
N GLU A 268 4.94 6.96 -4.07
CA GLU A 268 3.55 7.08 -4.51
C GLU A 268 3.38 6.47 -5.91
N VAL A 269 2.30 5.72 -6.12
CA VAL A 269 1.99 5.07 -7.40
C VAL A 269 0.55 5.37 -7.78
N SER A 270 0.33 5.86 -9.00
CA SER A 270 -1.00 6.11 -9.54
C SER A 270 -1.16 5.59 -10.98
N PRO A 271 -1.96 4.53 -11.20
CA PRO A 271 -2.29 4.03 -12.55
C PRO A 271 -3.36 4.86 -13.28
N ASP A 272 -3.95 5.84 -12.59
CA ASP A 272 -5.15 6.57 -13.00
C ASP A 272 -5.04 8.10 -12.79
N PHE A 273 -3.82 8.64 -12.86
CA PHE A 273 -3.53 10.08 -12.72
C PHE A 273 -4.22 10.73 -11.50
N GLY A 274 -3.99 10.16 -10.32
CA GLY A 274 -4.47 10.66 -9.02
C GLY A 274 -5.80 10.10 -8.52
N ARG A 275 -6.59 9.39 -9.34
CA ARG A 275 -7.88 8.81 -8.88
C ARG A 275 -7.72 7.63 -7.95
N ASN A 276 -6.75 6.77 -8.27
CA ASN A 276 -6.31 5.64 -7.46
C ASN A 276 -4.85 5.89 -7.08
N ILE A 277 -4.53 5.85 -5.80
CA ILE A 277 -3.18 6.13 -5.27
C ILE A 277 -2.80 5.03 -4.29
N ILE A 278 -1.65 4.41 -4.52
CA ILE A 278 -0.96 3.55 -3.55
C ILE A 278 0.24 4.32 -3.03
N PHE A 279 0.40 4.40 -1.71
CA PHE A 279 1.55 5.03 -1.06
C PHE A 279 2.26 4.01 -0.16
N SER A 280 3.60 4.04 -0.12
CA SER A 280 4.37 3.32 0.89
C SER A 280 5.60 4.10 1.37
N SER A 281 5.83 4.09 2.68
CA SER A 281 7.02 4.64 3.33
C SER A 281 7.95 3.52 3.81
N PRO A 282 9.18 3.42 3.27
CA PRO A 282 10.23 2.54 3.81
C PRO A 282 10.72 2.96 5.19
N ALA A 283 10.61 4.24 5.56
CA ALA A 283 11.03 4.74 6.87
C ALA A 283 10.00 4.37 7.96
N GLU A 284 8.75 4.79 7.78
CA GLU A 284 7.67 4.60 8.77
C GLU A 284 7.06 3.20 8.75
N GLY A 285 7.23 2.46 7.65
CA GLY A 285 6.43 1.25 7.36
C GLY A 285 4.98 1.56 7.03
N ALA A 286 4.63 2.83 6.81
CA ALA A 286 3.32 3.22 6.34
C ALA A 286 3.04 2.60 4.96
N ILE A 287 1.82 2.13 4.76
CA ILE A 287 1.29 1.73 3.46
C ILE A 287 -0.19 2.08 3.38
N SER A 288 -0.62 2.65 2.25
CA SER A 288 -2.00 3.07 2.08
C SER A 288 -2.49 2.90 0.65
N ILE A 289 -3.80 2.72 0.49
CA ILE A 289 -4.50 2.76 -0.79
C ILE A 289 -5.67 3.73 -0.64
N THR A 290 -5.75 4.70 -1.56
CA THR A 290 -6.88 5.61 -1.68
C THR A 290 -7.52 5.41 -3.05
N THR A 291 -8.83 5.21 -3.06
CA THR A 291 -9.69 5.12 -4.26
C THR A 291 -10.89 6.05 -4.08
N PRO A 292 -11.72 6.30 -5.12
CA PRO A 292 -12.92 7.12 -4.97
C PRO A 292 -13.94 6.58 -3.95
N VAL A 293 -13.94 5.27 -3.70
CA VAL A 293 -14.92 4.61 -2.82
C VAL A 293 -14.40 4.32 -1.40
N SER A 294 -13.07 4.19 -1.24
CA SER A 294 -12.46 3.77 0.02
C SER A 294 -11.08 4.38 0.26
N LYS A 295 -10.69 4.48 1.54
CA LYS A 295 -9.31 4.79 1.96
C LYS A 295 -8.88 3.79 3.01
N MET A 296 -7.72 3.19 2.83
CA MET A 296 -7.10 2.20 3.71
C MET A 296 -5.69 2.64 4.02
N ALA A 297 -5.27 2.59 5.28
CA ALA A 297 -3.91 2.92 5.69
C ALA A 297 -3.50 2.05 6.88
N VAL A 298 -2.25 1.59 6.89
CA VAL A 298 -1.64 0.84 8.01
C VAL A 298 -0.21 1.35 8.18
N SER A 299 0.26 1.52 9.42
CA SER A 299 1.64 1.95 9.71
C SER A 299 2.14 1.37 11.03
N TYR A 300 3.44 1.48 11.27
CA TYR A 300 4.09 1.25 12.56
C TYR A 300 4.33 2.55 13.35
N CYS A 301 4.47 3.68 12.68
CA CYS A 301 4.98 4.94 13.24
C CYS A 301 3.87 6.02 13.31
N PRO A 302 3.81 6.85 14.36
CA PRO A 302 4.53 6.71 15.65
C PRO A 302 4.04 5.51 16.46
N ASP A 303 2.79 5.10 16.26
CA ASP A 303 2.17 3.92 16.86
C ASP A 303 1.60 3.00 15.78
N LYS A 304 1.51 1.71 16.09
CA LYS A 304 0.82 0.72 15.25
C LYS A 304 -0.65 1.11 15.07
N PHE A 305 -1.03 1.51 13.86
CA PHE A 305 -2.41 1.84 13.52
C PHE A 305 -2.88 1.17 12.24
N LEU A 306 -4.19 0.91 12.17
CA LEU A 306 -4.91 0.52 10.96
C LEU A 306 -6.17 1.38 10.84
N PHE A 307 -6.37 1.98 9.67
CA PHE A 307 -7.51 2.81 9.36
C PHE A 307 -8.16 2.35 8.04
N VAL A 308 -9.48 2.18 8.07
CA VAL A 308 -10.28 1.90 6.87
C VAL A 308 -11.51 2.80 6.86
N ARG A 309 -11.82 3.40 5.72
CA ARG A 309 -13.03 4.18 5.45
C ARG A 309 -13.69 3.71 4.16
N MET A 310 -15.01 3.54 4.19
CA MET A 310 -15.85 3.34 2.99
C MET A 310 -17.16 4.13 3.17
N GLY A 311 -17.28 5.26 2.47
CA GLY A 311 -18.36 6.22 2.68
C GLY A 311 -18.50 6.66 4.15
N ARG A 312 -19.66 6.39 4.75
CA ARG A 312 -19.97 6.68 6.17
C ARG A 312 -19.42 5.64 7.16
N LYS A 313 -18.83 4.54 6.69
CA LYS A 313 -18.28 3.46 7.52
C LYS A 313 -16.81 3.71 7.81
N ARG A 314 -16.39 3.50 9.06
CA ARG A 314 -14.98 3.64 9.49
C ARG A 314 -14.61 2.51 10.45
N VAL A 315 -13.39 2.01 10.32
CA VAL A 315 -12.72 1.15 11.31
C VAL A 315 -11.38 1.80 11.63
N CYS A 316 -11.14 2.07 12.90
CA CYS A 316 -9.89 2.63 13.41
C CYS A 316 -9.35 1.67 14.47
N VAL A 317 -8.10 1.25 14.33
CA VAL A 317 -7.45 0.31 15.24
C VAL A 317 -6.11 0.87 15.67
N SER A 318 -5.84 0.79 16.97
CA SER A 318 -4.52 0.92 17.58
C SER A 318 -4.29 -0.24 18.54
N ALA A 319 -3.13 -0.29 19.21
CA ALA A 319 -2.83 -1.29 20.22
C ALA A 319 -3.99 -1.48 21.23
N GLU A 320 -4.45 -0.39 21.85
CA GLU A 320 -5.50 -0.44 22.87
C GLU A 320 -6.92 -0.55 22.30
N LYS A 321 -7.20 0.17 21.21
CA LYS A 321 -8.56 0.55 20.80
C LYS A 321 -8.89 -0.05 19.44
N PHE A 322 -10.02 -0.76 19.36
CA PHE A 322 -10.62 -1.14 18.08
C PHE A 322 -11.98 -0.48 17.98
N VAL A 323 -12.16 0.47 17.06
CA VAL A 323 -13.36 1.32 16.99
C VAL A 323 -14.01 1.17 15.62
N VAL A 324 -15.30 0.89 15.64
CA VAL A 324 -16.15 0.68 14.48
C VAL A 324 -17.20 1.78 14.45
N ARG A 325 -17.44 2.39 13.28
CA ARG A 325 -18.48 3.40 13.07
C ARG A 325 -19.27 3.14 11.80
N ASN A 326 -20.56 3.42 11.84
CA ASN A 326 -21.41 3.56 10.67
C ASN A 326 -22.28 4.82 10.83
N GLY A 327 -21.86 5.92 10.19
CA GLY A 327 -22.46 7.23 10.40
C GLY A 327 -22.31 7.70 11.85
N GLY A 328 -23.43 8.06 12.48
CA GLY A 328 -23.46 8.44 13.90
C GLY A 328 -23.17 7.27 14.86
N GLN A 329 -23.58 6.06 14.49
CA GLN A 329 -23.48 4.88 15.35
C GLN A 329 -22.03 4.39 15.50
N LYS A 330 -21.67 3.98 16.71
CA LYS A 330 -20.29 3.65 17.10
C LYS A 330 -20.27 2.56 18.16
N ALA A 331 -19.32 1.64 18.00
CA ALA A 331 -18.98 0.62 18.99
C ALA A 331 -17.51 0.26 18.83
N GLY A 332 -17.05 -0.73 19.59
CA GLY A 332 -15.68 -1.20 19.49
C GLY A 332 -15.37 -2.36 20.42
N LEU A 333 -14.08 -2.68 20.49
CA LEU A 333 -13.54 -3.66 21.41
C LEU A 333 -12.44 -2.99 22.26
N ASP A 334 -12.40 -3.32 23.54
CA ASP A 334 -11.30 -2.92 24.43
C ASP A 334 -10.04 -3.79 24.22
N SER A 335 -8.99 -3.54 25.00
CA SER A 335 -7.75 -4.33 24.99
C SER A 335 -7.96 -5.81 25.35
N ARG A 336 -9.08 -6.16 26.00
CA ARG A 336 -9.46 -7.53 26.38
C ARG A 336 -10.46 -8.17 25.40
N GLY A 337 -10.78 -7.52 24.28
CA GLY A 337 -11.74 -8.04 23.29
C GLY A 337 -13.21 -7.92 23.71
N ARG A 338 -13.52 -7.16 24.76
CA ARG A 338 -14.90 -6.95 25.25
C ARG A 338 -15.56 -5.79 24.50
N LEU A 339 -16.86 -5.90 24.27
CA LEU A 339 -17.65 -4.86 23.60
C LEU A 339 -17.59 -3.53 24.37
N THR A 340 -17.38 -2.44 23.63
CA THR A 340 -17.53 -1.06 24.12
C THR A 340 -18.57 -0.32 23.27
N LEU A 341 -19.52 0.33 23.93
CA LEU A 341 -20.50 1.25 23.32
C LEU A 341 -20.05 2.69 23.59
N ARG A 342 -20.24 3.61 22.64
CA ARG A 342 -19.46 4.85 22.58
C ARG A 342 -20.00 5.94 21.66
#